data_AF-A0A1J3H542-F1
#
_entry.id   AF-A0A1J3H542-F1
#
_cell.length_a   1.000
_cell.length_b   1.000
_cell.length_c   1.000
_cell.angle_alpha   90.00
_cell.angle_beta   90.00
_cell.angle_gamma   90.00
#
_symmetry.space_group_name_H-M   'P 1'
#
loop_
_entity.id
_entity.type
_entity.pdbx_description
1 polymer ?
#
loop_
_entity_poly.entity_id
_entity_poly.type
_entity_poly.pdbx_seq_one_letter_code
_entity_poly.pdbx_strand_id
1 'polypeptide(L)' 'MDNIMQSCMPPGFRFHPTEEELVGYYLDRKINSMKSALDVIVEIDLYKMEPWDIQARCKLGYEEQNEWYFFSHK' A
#
# COMPACT_ATOMS: atom_id res chain seq x y z
N MET A 1 -12.01 8.51 7.54
CA MET A 1 -12.32 7.08 7.69
C MET A 1 -11.12 6.49 8.37
N ASP A 2 -11.22 6.43 9.68
CA ASP A 2 -10.10 6.13 10.56
C ASP A 2 -9.58 4.73 10.30
N ASN A 3 -8.30 4.54 10.56
CA ASN A 3 -7.45 3.43 10.17
C ASN A 3 -7.90 2.09 10.79
N ILE A 4 -9.02 1.51 10.32
CA ILE A 4 -9.62 0.27 10.86
C ILE A 4 -8.59 -0.89 10.87
N MET A 5 -7.64 -0.87 9.93
CA MET A 5 -6.58 -1.86 9.86
C MET A 5 -5.61 -1.85 11.06
N GLN A 6 -5.30 -0.67 11.64
CA GLN A 6 -4.43 -0.61 12.82
C GLN A 6 -5.15 -1.07 14.09
N SER A 7 -6.46 -0.88 14.20
CA SER A 7 -7.21 -1.22 15.42
C SER A 7 -7.42 -2.72 15.62
N CYS A 8 -7.29 -3.54 14.58
CA CYS A 8 -7.55 -4.99 14.65
C CYS A 8 -6.28 -5.85 14.61
N MET A 9 -5.12 -5.24 14.33
CA MET A 9 -3.86 -5.96 14.19
C MET A 9 -3.01 -5.85 15.46
N PRO A 10 -2.35 -6.93 15.90
CA PRO A 10 -1.44 -6.89 17.04
C PRO A 10 -0.30 -5.88 16.84
N PRO A 11 0.25 -5.29 17.93
CA PRO A 11 1.46 -4.49 17.84
C PRO A 11 2.58 -5.23 17.11
N GLY A 12 3.25 -4.53 16.18
CA GLY A 12 4.32 -5.11 15.37
C GLY A 12 3.86 -5.79 14.08
N PHE A 13 2.55 -5.97 13.86
CA PHE A 13 2.07 -6.34 12.54
C PHE A 13 2.34 -5.21 11.55
N ARG A 14 3.02 -5.55 10.45
CA ARG A 14 3.42 -4.60 9.41
C ARG A 14 3.09 -5.19 8.06
N PHE A 15 2.79 -4.31 7.11
CA PHE A 15 2.68 -4.71 5.72
C PHE A 15 4.10 -4.97 5.17
N HIS A 16 4.43 -6.24 4.94
CA HIS A 16 5.73 -6.67 4.42
C HIS A 16 5.54 -7.86 3.47
N PRO A 17 4.94 -7.63 2.29
CA PRO A 17 4.61 -8.68 1.33
C PRO A 17 5.87 -9.26 0.66
N THR A 18 5.81 -10.51 0.22
CA THR A 18 6.84 -11.09 -0.67
C THR A 18 6.68 -10.60 -2.11
N GLU A 19 7.70 -10.82 -2.95
CA GLU A 19 7.61 -10.51 -4.40
C GLU A 19 6.46 -11.27 -5.08
N GLU A 20 6.27 -12.54 -4.72
CA GLU A 20 5.18 -13.36 -5.23
C GLU A 20 3.81 -12.84 -4.80
N GLU A 21 3.68 -12.33 -3.58
CA GLU A 21 2.44 -11.72 -3.10
C GLU A 21 2.17 -10.39 -3.81
N LEU A 22 3.19 -9.55 -4.02
CA LEU A 22 3.06 -8.28 -4.75
C LEU A 22 2.51 -8.51 -6.16
N VAL A 23 3.08 -9.49 -6.90
CA VAL A 23 2.68 -9.77 -8.28
C VAL A 23 1.43 -10.63 -8.34
N GLY A 24 1.46 -11.81 -7.71
CA GLY A 24 0.45 -12.85 -7.84
C GLY A 24 -0.84 -12.58 -7.06
N TYR A 25 -0.81 -11.66 -6.08
CA TYR A 25 -2.01 -11.31 -5.31
C TYR A 25 -2.40 -9.84 -5.51
N TYR A 26 -1.53 -8.88 -5.21
CA TYR A 26 -1.92 -7.47 -5.22
C TYR A 26 -2.07 -6.90 -6.63
N LEU A 27 -1.07 -7.10 -7.48
CA LEU A 27 -1.11 -6.61 -8.85
C LEU A 27 -2.19 -7.33 -9.67
N ASP A 28 -2.27 -8.66 -9.58
CA ASP A 28 -3.31 -9.46 -10.25
C ASP A 28 -4.72 -9.01 -9.88
N ARG A 29 -4.99 -8.73 -8.60
CA ARG A 29 -6.29 -8.20 -8.18
C ARG A 29 -6.56 -6.81 -8.74
N LYS A 30 -5.56 -5.92 -8.75
CA LYS A 30 -5.70 -4.55 -9.28
C LYS A 30 -6.10 -4.57 -10.75
N ILE A 31 -5.43 -5.36 -11.60
CA ILE A 31 -5.75 -5.46 -13.04
C ILE A 31 -7.12 -6.09 -13.30
N ASN A 32 -7.55 -7.04 -12.46
CA ASN A 32 -8.88 -7.64 -12.54
C ASN A 32 -9.97 -6.80 -11.84
N SER A 33 -9.66 -5.58 -11.38
CA SER A 33 -10.57 -4.71 -10.62
C SER A 33 -11.19 -5.39 -9.38
N MET A 34 -10.47 -6.35 -8.80
CA MET A 34 -10.85 -7.04 -7.57
C MET A 34 -10.32 -6.28 -6.36
N LYS A 35 -11.12 -6.22 -5.28
CA LYS A 35 -10.63 -5.69 -4.01
C LYS A 35 -9.59 -6.64 -3.40
N SER A 36 -8.49 -6.10 -2.91
CA SER A 36 -7.55 -6.80 -2.02
C SER A 36 -8.16 -6.92 -0.62
N ALA A 37 -7.75 -7.93 0.14
CA ALA A 37 -8.18 -8.07 1.54
C ALA A 37 -7.69 -6.89 2.41
N LEU A 38 -6.58 -6.28 2.00
CA LEU A 38 -5.95 -5.14 2.63
C LEU A 38 -5.88 -4.02 1.60
N ASP A 39 -6.62 -2.93 1.79
CA ASP A 39 -6.63 -1.74 0.91
C ASP A 39 -5.42 -0.85 1.24
N VAL A 40 -4.22 -1.45 1.14
CA VAL A 40 -2.96 -0.88 1.64
C VAL A 40 -2.09 -0.28 0.54
N ILE A 41 -2.31 -0.64 -0.72
CA ILE A 41 -1.55 -0.12 -1.86
C ILE A 41 -2.41 0.90 -2.60
N VAL A 42 -2.01 2.16 -2.53
CA VAL A 42 -2.74 3.27 -3.16
C VAL A 42 -2.29 3.49 -4.60
N GLU A 43 -3.14 4.13 -5.40
CA GLU A 43 -2.81 4.53 -6.76
C GLU A 43 -2.25 5.95 -6.78
N ILE A 44 -1.08 6.13 -7.40
CA ILE A 44 -0.42 7.42 -7.58
C ILE A 44 0.03 7.59 -9.03
N ASP A 45 0.18 8.84 -9.46
CA ASP A 45 0.80 9.17 -10.74
C ASP A 45 2.25 9.59 -10.46
N LEU A 46 3.19 8.67 -10.68
CA LEU A 46 4.60 8.90 -10.38
C LEU A 46 5.18 10.10 -11.14
N TYR A 47 4.64 10.45 -12.30
CA TYR A 47 5.15 11.55 -13.13
C TYR A 47 4.63 12.92 -12.71
N LYS A 48 3.67 12.96 -11.77
CA LYS A 48 3.08 14.20 -11.24
C LYS A 48 3.44 14.45 -9.78
N MET A 49 4.27 13.60 -9.18
CA MET A 49 4.58 13.66 -7.76
C MET A 49 6.09 13.65 -7.53
N GLU A 50 6.52 14.44 -6.55
CA GLU A 50 7.88 14.40 -6.08
C GLU A 50 8.07 13.24 -5.09
N PRO A 51 9.28 12.65 -4.99
CA PRO A 51 9.53 11.49 -4.13
C PRO A 51 9.13 11.70 -2.65
N TRP A 52 9.28 12.92 -2.12
CA TRP A 52 8.91 13.24 -0.74
C TRP A 52 7.39 13.29 -0.52
N ASP A 53 6.60 13.59 -1.55
CA ASP A 53 5.14 13.64 -1.46
C ASP A 53 4.52 12.22 -1.41
N ILE A 54 5.25 11.22 -1.91
CA ILE A 54 4.82 9.81 -1.91
C ILE A 54 4.59 9.31 -0.49
N GLN A 55 5.48 9.67 0.45
CA GLN A 55 5.39 9.22 1.84
C GLN A 55 4.11 9.71 2.51
N ALA A 56 3.69 10.95 2.27
CA ALA A 56 2.47 11.50 2.84
C ALA A 56 1.22 10.76 2.34
N ARG A 57 1.26 10.26 1.10
CA ARG A 57 0.11 9.64 0.42
C ARG A 57 0.00 8.14 0.65
N CYS A 58 1.12 7.47 0.91
CA CYS A 58 1.18 6.02 1.16
C CYS A 58 1.23 5.68 2.66
N LYS A 59 1.08 6.66 3.56
CA LYS A 59 1.13 6.44 5.01
C LYS A 59 -0.07 5.63 5.47
N LEU A 60 0.17 4.35 5.79
CA LEU A 60 -0.80 3.44 6.42
C LEU A 60 -0.93 3.64 7.95
N GLY A 61 -0.49 4.79 8.47
CA GLY A 61 -0.54 5.14 9.89
C GLY A 61 0.48 4.43 10.79
N TYR A 62 1.34 3.55 10.27
CA TYR A 62 2.48 3.06 11.04
C TYR A 62 3.57 4.13 11.12
N GLU A 63 4.01 4.45 12.34
CA GLU A 63 5.00 5.49 12.63
C GLU A 63 6.41 5.14 12.11
N GLU A 64 6.73 3.85 11.98
CA GLU A 64 8.02 3.33 11.53
C GLU A 64 7.89 2.54 10.21
N GLN A 65 7.70 3.25 9.09
CA GLN A 65 7.76 2.65 7.74
C GLN A 65 8.97 3.18 6.98
N ASN A 66 9.80 2.27 6.45
CA ASN A 66 10.93 2.60 5.58
C ASN A 66 10.64 2.35 4.10
N GLU A 67 9.51 1.71 3.80
CA GLU A 67 9.11 1.27 2.46
C GLU A 67 7.67 1.68 2.20
N TRP A 68 7.37 2.04 0.96
CA TRP A 68 6.04 2.44 0.50
C TRP A 68 5.70 1.71 -0.80
N TYR A 69 4.47 1.22 -0.89
CA TYR A 69 3.98 0.48 -2.04
C TYR A 69 2.83 1.26 -2.68
N PHE A 70 2.85 1.39 -3.99
CA PHE A 70 1.83 2.08 -4.76
C PHE A 70 1.67 1.46 -6.15
N PHE A 71 0.48 1.61 -6.73
CA PHE A 71 0.26 1.39 -8.15
C PHE A 71 0.51 2.69 -8.90
N SER A 72 1.22 2.64 -10.02
CA SER A 72 1.37 3.77 -10.94
C SER A 72 1.04 3.34 -12.36
N HIS A 73 0.46 4.27 -13.11
CA HIS A 73 0.38 4.16 -14.55
C HIS A 73 1.74 4.51 -15.16
N LYS A 74 2.03 3.94 -16.33
CA LYS A 74 3.19 4.28 -17.15
C LYS A 74 2.79 5.27 -18.23
#